data_AF-A0A2H9LH72-F1
#
_entry.id   AF-A0A2H9LH72-F1
#
_cell.length_a   1.000
_cell.length_b   1.000
_cell.length_c   1.000
_cell.angle_alpha   90.00
_cell.angle_beta   90.00
_cell.angle_gamma   90.00
#
_symmetry.space_group_name_H-M   'P 1'
#
loop_
_entity.id
_entity.type
_entity.pdbx_description
1 polymer ?
#
loop_
_entity_poly.entity_id
_entity_poly.type
_entity_poly.pdbx_seq_one_letter_code
_entity_poly.pdbx_strand_id
1 'polypeptide(L)'
;MVEDMHLNQRMAAEKLGITEAAVSQYFKNKRGSDMKFSKELKNEIRKAAKEIATSKKEYVVIQQICALCYMFRSRMLLCKFHKIDDKKPKGCKVCEEVCK
;
A
#
# COMPACT_ATOMS: atom_id res chain seq x y z
N MET A 1 -12.97 -3.51 -1.24
CA MET A 1 -11.70 -4.27 -1.03
C MET A 1 -11.66 -4.95 0.33
N VAL A 2 -11.80 -4.22 1.44
CA VAL A 2 -11.86 -4.85 2.79
C VAL A 2 -13.15 -5.66 2.97
N GLU A 3 -14.29 -5.07 2.58
CA GLU A 3 -15.60 -5.74 2.58
C GLU A 3 -15.65 -6.94 1.61
N ASP A 4 -15.02 -6.81 0.43
CA ASP A 4 -14.87 -7.90 -0.56
C ASP A 4 -14.15 -9.14 0.01
N MET A 5 -13.45 -8.99 1.14
CA MET A 5 -12.73 -10.05 1.86
C MET A 5 -13.47 -10.49 3.13
N HIS A 6 -14.70 -10.04 3.34
CA HIS A 6 -15.52 -10.30 4.53
C HIS A 6 -14.84 -9.87 5.85
N LEU A 7 -14.03 -8.81 5.80
CA LEU A 7 -13.37 -8.23 6.98
C LEU A 7 -14.07 -6.94 7.40
N ASN A 8 -14.12 -6.67 8.70
CA ASN A 8 -14.39 -5.34 9.24
C ASN A 8 -13.08 -4.58 9.52
N GLN A 9 -13.16 -3.30 9.90
CA GLN A 9 -11.98 -2.46 10.13
C GLN A 9 -11.06 -3.03 11.23
N ARG A 10 -11.65 -3.56 12.31
CA ARG A 10 -10.90 -4.20 13.40
C ARG A 10 -10.14 -5.44 12.93
N MET A 11 -10.80 -6.36 12.23
CA MET A 11 -10.16 -7.58 11.70
C MET A 11 -9.04 -7.24 10.71
N ALA A 12 -9.24 -6.23 9.87
CA ALA A 12 -8.20 -5.75 8.96
C ALA A 12 -7.00 -5.17 9.73
N ALA A 13 -7.24 -4.43 10.81
CA ALA A 13 -6.20 -3.88 11.67
C ALA A 13 -5.39 -4.98 12.37
N GLU A 14 -6.07 -5.98 12.94
CA GLU A 14 -5.46 -7.16 13.57
C GLU A 14 -4.58 -7.93 12.56
N LYS A 15 -5.10 -8.19 11.35
CA LYS A 15 -4.34 -8.84 10.27
C LYS A 15 -3.09 -8.06 9.85
N LEU A 16 -3.14 -6.74 9.87
CA LEU A 16 -2.03 -5.88 9.45
C LEU A 16 -1.07 -5.50 10.59
N GLY A 17 -1.40 -5.82 11.84
CA GLY A 17 -0.62 -5.41 13.01
C GLY A 17 -0.62 -3.90 13.24
N ILE A 18 -1.72 -3.21 12.92
CA ILE A 18 -1.89 -1.75 13.10
C ILE A 18 -3.11 -1.44 13.97
N THR A 19 -3.32 -0.17 14.32
CA THR A 19 -4.52 0.24 15.06
C THR A 19 -5.74 0.35 14.15
N GLU A 20 -6.92 0.05 14.69
CA GLU A 20 -8.20 0.27 13.98
C GLU A 20 -8.36 1.73 13.56
N ALA A 21 -7.91 2.67 14.40
CA ALA A 21 -7.89 4.10 14.07
C ALA A 21 -7.08 4.39 12.80
N ALA A 22 -5.94 3.72 12.58
CA ALA A 22 -5.16 3.88 11.36
C ALA A 22 -5.93 3.44 10.12
N VAL A 23 -6.69 2.33 10.19
CA VAL A 23 -7.58 1.88 9.11
C VAL A 23 -8.70 2.89 8.86
N SER A 24 -9.34 3.39 9.92
CA SER A 24 -10.41 4.39 9.83
C SER A 24 -9.99 5.67 9.09
N GLN A 25 -8.73 6.11 9.26
CA GLN A 25 -8.20 7.27 8.54
C GLN A 25 -8.18 7.08 7.01
N TYR A 26 -7.94 5.85 6.51
CA TYR A 26 -8.04 5.56 5.08
C TYR A 26 -9.49 5.56 4.59
N PHE A 27 -10.42 4.97 5.36
CA PHE A 27 -11.87 5.01 5.03
C PHE A 27 -12.44 6.42 5.00
N LYS A 28 -11.98 7.29 5.89
CA LYS A 28 -12.36 8.71 5.95
C LYS A 28 -11.62 9.58 4.93
N ASN A 29 -10.86 8.99 4.01
CA ASN A 29 -10.06 9.70 3.01
C ASN A 29 -9.09 10.73 3.61
N LYS A 30 -8.66 10.55 4.86
CA LYS A 30 -7.66 11.41 5.52
C LYS A 30 -6.23 11.02 5.15
N ARG A 31 -6.05 9.82 4.59
CA ARG A 31 -4.78 9.30 4.08
C ARG A 31 -4.99 8.65 2.73
N GLY A 32 -4.07 8.87 1.80
CA GLY A 32 -4.05 8.20 0.49
C GLY A 32 -5.17 8.60 -0.49
N SER A 33 -5.98 9.61 -0.17
CA SER A 33 -7.08 10.09 -1.03
C SER A 33 -6.63 10.50 -2.42
N ASP A 34 -5.45 11.10 -2.52
CA ASP A 34 -4.91 11.63 -3.78
C ASP A 34 -4.13 10.58 -4.57
N MET A 35 -3.93 9.37 -4.01
CA MET A 35 -3.20 8.29 -4.68
C MET A 35 -4.08 7.57 -5.68
N LYS A 36 -3.77 7.76 -6.97
CA LYS A 36 -4.41 7.04 -8.07
C LYS A 36 -3.53 5.87 -8.54
N PHE A 37 -4.04 4.66 -8.36
CA PHE A 37 -3.41 3.43 -8.85
C PHE A 37 -4.01 3.00 -10.21
N SER A 38 -3.18 2.52 -11.14
CA SER A 38 -3.65 1.91 -12.40
C SER A 38 -4.45 0.62 -12.11
N LYS A 39 -5.23 0.16 -13.09
CA LYS A 39 -6.03 -1.08 -12.96
C LYS A 39 -5.12 -2.29 -12.66
N GLU A 40 -4.00 -2.40 -13.35
CA GLU A 40 -3.02 -3.47 -13.14
C GLU A 40 -2.47 -3.44 -11.71
N LEU A 41 -2.12 -2.25 -11.23
CA LEU A 41 -1.57 -2.07 -9.89
C LEU A 41 -2.60 -2.38 -8.80
N LYS A 42 -3.85 -1.97 -9.00
CA LYS A 42 -4.96 -2.35 -8.10
C LYS A 42 -5.16 -3.87 -8.07
N ASN A 43 -4.97 -4.57 -9.18
CA ASN A 43 -5.06 -6.03 -9.20
C ASN A 43 -3.94 -6.69 -8.38
N GLU A 44 -2.70 -6.20 -8.48
CA GLU A 44 -1.60 -6.71 -7.65
C GLU A 44 -1.82 -6.44 -6.15
N ILE A 45 -2.27 -5.23 -5.80
CA ILE A 45 -2.64 -4.90 -4.41
C ILE A 45 -3.77 -5.81 -3.91
N ARG A 46 -4.79 -6.08 -4.75
CA ARG A 46 -5.92 -6.95 -4.39
C ARG A 46 -5.49 -8.39 -4.17
N LYS A 47 -4.58 -8.93 -5.00
CA LYS A 47 -4.01 -10.27 -4.81
C LYS A 47 -3.28 -10.36 -3.46
N ALA A 48 -2.38 -9.41 -3.19
CA ALA A 48 -1.66 -9.34 -1.93
C ALA A 48 -2.61 -9.25 -0.72
N ALA A 49 -3.61 -8.38 -0.78
CA ALA A 49 -4.61 -8.24 0.29
C ALA A 49 -5.44 -9.52 0.49
N LYS A 50 -5.77 -10.25 -0.58
CA LYS A 50 -6.47 -11.55 -0.48
C LYS A 50 -5.62 -12.58 0.26
N GLU A 51 -4.34 -12.69 -0.09
CA GLU A 51 -3.39 -13.60 0.59
C GLU A 51 -3.23 -13.25 2.07
N ILE A 52 -3.17 -11.95 2.40
CA ILE A 52 -3.13 -11.49 3.80
C ILE A 52 -4.42 -11.88 4.54
N ALA A 53 -5.57 -11.69 3.92
CA ALA A 53 -6.86 -11.95 4.55
C ALA A 53 -7.07 -13.45 4.85
N THR A 54 -6.71 -14.33 3.92
CA THR A 54 -6.98 -15.78 4.02
C THR A 54 -5.88 -16.55 4.73
N SER A 55 -4.64 -16.07 4.72
CA SER A 55 -3.52 -16.77 5.35
C SER A 55 -3.66 -16.82 6.87
N LYS A 56 -3.27 -17.95 7.46
CA LYS A 56 -3.09 -18.13 8.91
C LYS A 56 -1.65 -17.85 9.36
N LYS A 57 -0.72 -17.64 8.42
CA LYS A 57 0.71 -17.46 8.72
C LYS A 57 1.02 -15.96 8.83
N GLU A 58 1.54 -15.56 9.98
CA GLU A 58 1.82 -14.14 10.30
C GLU A 58 2.83 -13.50 9.33
N TYR A 59 3.84 -14.24 8.89
CA TYR A 59 4.88 -13.72 7.98
C TYR A 59 4.34 -13.31 6.60
N VAL A 60 3.14 -13.76 6.19
CA VAL A 60 2.56 -13.42 4.88
C VAL A 60 2.32 -11.93 4.76
N VAL A 61 1.98 -11.25 5.86
CA VAL A 61 1.80 -9.79 5.89
C VAL A 61 3.08 -9.09 5.43
N ILE A 62 4.20 -9.42 6.06
CA ILE A 62 5.51 -8.86 5.73
C ILE A 62 5.91 -9.24 4.30
N GLN A 63 5.75 -10.51 3.93
CA GLN A 63 6.10 -11.00 2.60
C GLN A 63 5.36 -10.22 1.49
N GLN A 64 4.04 -10.07 1.62
CA GLN A 64 3.20 -9.39 0.63
C GLN A 64 3.49 -7.88 0.57
N ILE A 65 3.69 -7.23 1.73
CA ILE A 65 4.07 -5.81 1.79
C ILE A 65 5.43 -5.60 1.13
N CYS A 66 6.44 -6.42 1.46
CA CYS A 66 7.78 -6.32 0.86
C CYS A 66 7.75 -6.54 -0.66
N ALA A 67 6.96 -7.51 -1.13
CA ALA A 67 6.79 -7.75 -2.57
C ALA A 67 6.17 -6.53 -3.29
N LEU A 68 5.13 -5.92 -2.71
CA LEU A 68 4.56 -4.68 -3.23
C LEU A 68 5.56 -3.53 -3.20
N CYS A 69 6.32 -3.36 -2.11
CA CYS A 69 7.37 -2.32 -2.02
C CYS A 69 8.44 -2.50 -3.10
N TYR A 70 8.89 -3.73 -3.35
CA TYR A 70 9.85 -4.03 -4.41
C TYR A 70 9.29 -3.66 -5.79
N MET A 71 8.06 -4.09 -6.09
CA MET A 71 7.39 -3.78 -7.36
C MET A 71 7.14 -2.27 -7.53
N PHE A 72 6.82 -1.55 -6.45
CA PHE A 72 6.64 -0.10 -6.48
C PHE A 72 7.95 0.62 -6.79
N ARG A 73 9.07 0.15 -6.25
CA ARG A 73 10.41 0.69 -6.52
C ARG A 73 10.85 0.40 -7.95
N SER A 74 10.75 -0.84 -8.42
CA SER A 74 11.19 -1.23 -9.77
C SER A 74 10.40 -0.54 -10.89
N ARG A 75 9.16 -0.15 -10.62
CA ARG A 75 8.31 0.59 -11.57
C ARG A 75 8.31 2.11 -11.36
N MET A 76 9.20 2.63 -10.51
CA MET A 76 9.31 4.05 -10.15
C MET A 76 7.98 4.69 -9.70
N LEU A 77 7.09 3.92 -9.08
CA LEU A 77 5.76 4.41 -8.68
C LEU A 77 5.86 5.44 -7.55
N LEU A 78 6.83 5.28 -6.64
CA LEU A 78 7.11 6.27 -5.59
C LEU A 78 7.54 7.62 -6.18
N CYS A 79 8.24 7.63 -7.31
CA CYS A 79 8.60 8.85 -8.03
C CYS A 79 7.34 9.55 -8.58
N LYS A 80 6.40 8.77 -9.12
CA LYS A 80 5.11 9.30 -9.59
C LYS A 80 4.29 9.89 -8.45
N PHE A 81 4.21 9.20 -7.31
CA PHE A 81 3.40 9.65 -6.18
C PHE A 81 3.96 10.90 -5.49
N HIS A 82 5.26 11.00 -5.24
CA HIS A 82 5.79 12.20 -4.59
C HIS A 82 5.65 13.45 -5.47
N LYS A 83 5.61 13.30 -6.80
CA LYS A 83 5.41 14.43 -7.74
C LYS A 83 4.00 15.02 -7.68
N ILE A 84 3.04 14.29 -7.10
CA ILE A 84 1.67 14.76 -6.86
C ILE A 84 1.62 15.69 -5.63
N ASP A 85 2.57 15.56 -4.70
CA ASP A 85 2.66 16.41 -3.51
C ASP A 85 3.38 17.73 -3.86
N ASP A 86 2.81 18.86 -3.43
CA ASP A 86 3.35 20.20 -3.66
C ASP A 86 4.68 20.45 -2.93
N LYS A 87 5.01 19.64 -1.91
CA LYS A 87 6.23 19.79 -1.08
C LYS A 87 7.48 19.14 -1.68
N LYS A 88 7.59 19.07 -3.01
CA LYS A 88 8.68 18.38 -3.70
C LYS A 88 10.03 19.13 -3.59
N PRO A 89 11.14 18.42 -3.32
CA PRO A 89 12.48 19.00 -3.47
C PRO A 89 12.83 19.26 -4.94
N LYS A 90 13.42 20.42 -5.25
CA LYS A 90 13.97 20.69 -6.59
C LYS A 90 15.14 19.73 -6.85
N GLY A 91 15.16 19.06 -8.01
CA GLY A 91 16.26 18.17 -8.40
C GLY A 91 16.29 16.83 -7.67
N CYS A 92 15.15 16.30 -7.20
CA CYS A 92 15.07 14.99 -6.56
C CYS A 92 15.63 13.86 -7.45
N LYS A 93 16.69 13.19 -6.99
CA LYS A 93 17.35 12.03 -7.65
C LYS A 93 17.33 10.75 -6.81
N VAL A 94 16.59 10.73 -5.70
CA VAL A 94 16.57 9.60 -4.74
C VAL A 94 16.29 8.26 -5.43
N CYS A 95 15.33 8.21 -6.36
CA CYS A 95 15.04 6.95 -7.06
C CYS A 95 16.16 6.51 -8.02
N GLU A 96 16.93 7.44 -8.59
CA GLU A 96 18.10 7.12 -9.42
C GLU A 96 19.27 6.59 -8.58
N GLU A 97 19.34 6.98 -7.30
CA GLU A 97 20.39 6.59 -6.37
C GLU A 97 20.07 5.29 -5.63
N VAL A 98 18.80 5.07 -5.25
CA VAL A 98 18.37 3.99 -4.35
C VAL A 98 17.76 2.80 -5.10
N CYS A 99 17.17 3.00 -6.28
CA CYS A 99 16.51 1.92 -7.03
C CYS A 99 17.38 1.34 -8.16
N LYS A 100 18.71 1.43 -8.04
CA LYS A 100 19.64 0.74 -8.96
C LYS A 100 19.61 -0.77 -8.78
#